data_AF-A0A1A9N1G8-F1
#
_entry.id   AF-A0A1A9N1G8-F1
#
_cell.length_a   1.000
_cell.length_b   1.000
_cell.length_c   1.000
_cell.angle_alpha   90.00
_cell.angle_beta   90.00
_cell.angle_gamma   90.00
#
_symmetry.space_group_name_H-M   'P 1'
#
loop_
_entity.id
_entity.type
_entity.pdbx_description
1 polymer ?
#
loop_
_entity_poly.entity_id
_entity_poly.type
_entity_poly.pdbx_seq_one_letter_code
_entity_poly.pdbx_strand_id
1 'polypeptide(L)' 'MDIIDMARESGMAVVLNARIGREEYHSVCGSLSALQKFAEAVRQSTANHASGRKRRDRSARSV' A
#
# COMPACT_ATOMS: atom_id res chain seq x y z
N MET A 1 0.40 3.28 5.77
CA MET A 1 -0.04 2.56 4.56
C MET A 1 0.28 1.10 4.80
N ASP A 2 -0.74 0.26 5.01
CA ASP A 2 -0.57 -1.18 5.08
C ASP A 2 -0.89 -1.77 3.70
N ILE A 3 0.11 -2.40 3.08
CA ILE A 3 -0.01 -2.98 1.75
C ILE A 3 -0.97 -4.18 1.72
N ILE A 4 -1.14 -4.87 2.86
CA ILE A 4 -2.04 -6.02 2.99
C ILE A 4 -3.49 -5.57 2.95
N ASP A 5 -3.82 -4.47 3.64
CA ASP A 5 -5.18 -3.93 3.63
C ASP A 5 -5.54 -3.40 2.24
N MET A 6 -4.61 -2.75 1.54
CA MET A 6 -4.82 -2.31 0.16
C MET A 6 -5.08 -3.48 -0.80
N ALA A 7 -4.38 -4.61 -0.60
CA ALA A 7 -4.62 -5.81 -1.37
C ALA A 7 -6.06 -6.32 -1.13
N ARG A 8 -6.49 -6.39 0.14
CA ARG A 8 -7.86 -6.81 0.51
C ARG A 8 -8.92 -5.89 -0.07
N GLU A 9 -8.76 -4.58 0.06
CA GLU A 9 -9.69 -3.57 -0.49
C GLU A 9 -9.78 -3.63 -2.01
N SER A 10 -8.69 -4.02 -2.68
CA SER A 10 -8.65 -4.20 -4.14
C SER A 10 -9.29 -5.50 -4.62
N GLY A 11 -9.74 -6.35 -3.69
CA GLY A 11 -10.35 -7.65 -3.97
C GLY A 11 -9.33 -8.78 -4.15
N MET A 12 -8.09 -8.62 -3.67
CA MET A 12 -7.10 -9.69 -3.64
C MET A 12 -7.32 -10.59 -2.42
N ALA A 13 -7.10 -11.89 -2.59
CA ALA A 13 -6.99 -12.83 -1.49
C ALA A 13 -5.59 -12.75 -0.88
N VAL A 14 -5.51 -12.62 0.45
CA VAL A 14 -4.24 -12.62 1.20
C VAL A 14 -4.22 -13.84 2.11
N VAL A 15 -3.21 -14.68 1.94
CA VAL A 15 -3.04 -15.93 2.70
C VAL A 15 -1.70 -15.89 3.44
N LEU A 16 -1.71 -16.06 4.76
CA LEU A 16 -0.51 -16.29 5.55
C LEU A 16 -0.04 -17.73 5.34
N ASN A 17 1.10 -17.93 4.68
CA ASN A 17 1.64 -19.27 4.43
C ASN A 17 2.51 -19.76 5.59
N ALA A 18 3.29 -18.86 6.19
CA ALA A 18 4.23 -19.21 7.25
C ALA A 18 4.53 -18.01 8.15
N ARG A 19 4.90 -18.32 9.39
CA ARG A 19 5.49 -17.37 10.32
C ARG A 19 6.77 -17.97 10.89
N ILE A 20 7.90 -17.33 10.60
CA ILE A 20 9.21 -17.78 11.07
C ILE A 20 9.72 -16.70 12.03
N GLY A 21 9.72 -17.01 13.32
CA GLY A 21 10.01 -16.04 14.37
C GLY A 21 8.99 -14.88 14.35
N ARG A 22 9.48 -13.67 14.03
CA ARG A 22 8.65 -12.44 13.92
C ARG A 22 8.25 -12.11 12.49
N GLU A 23 8.76 -12.84 11.50
CA GLU A 23 8.50 -12.55 10.09
C GLU A 23 7.35 -13.41 9.57
N GLU A 24 6.47 -12.78 8.79
CA GLU A 24 5.27 -13.40 8.24
C GLU A 24 5.32 -13.40 6.72
N TYR A 25 5.10 -14.57 6.12
CA TYR A 25 5.19 -14.80 4.69
C TYR A 25 3.79 -14.96 4.11
N HIS A 26 3.39 -14.03 3.25
CA HIS A 26 2.04 -13.97 2.69
C HIS A 26 2.05 -14.20 1.18
N SER A 27 1.07 -14.95 0.69
CA SER A 27 0.70 -15.01 -0.73
C SER A 27 -0.45 -14.05 -1.00
N VAL A 28 -0.35 -13.30 -2.10
CA VAL A 28 -1.41 -12.39 -2.55
C VAL A 28 -1.82 -12.78 -3.96
N CYS A 29 -3.07 -13.22 -4.12
CA CYS A 29 -3.58 -13.80 -5.36
C CYS A 29 -4.95 -13.20 -5.71
N GLY A 30 -5.29 -13.10 -6.99
CA GLY A 30 -6.57 -12.54 -7.44
C GLY A 30 -6.68 -12.50 -8.96
N SER A 31 -7.81 -11.99 -9.45
CA SER A 31 -7.98 -11.74 -10.89
C SER A 31 -7.05 -10.62 -11.38
N LEU A 32 -6.80 -10.56 -12.69
CA LEU A 32 -6.07 -9.45 -13.30
C LEU A 32 -6.72 -8.08 -13.02
N SER A 33 -8.04 -8.02 -12.97
CA SER A 33 -8.76 -6.78 -12.66
C SER A 33 -8.55 -6.32 -11.22
N ALA A 34 -8.48 -7.24 -10.25
CA ALA A 34 -8.13 -6.93 -8.87
C ALA A 34 -6.67 -6.46 -8.76
N LEU A 35 -5.76 -7.09 -9.49
CA LEU A 35 -4.35 -6.69 -9.54
C LEU A 35 -4.18 -5.27 -10.11
N GLN A 36 -4.94 -4.92 -11.16
CA GLN A 36 -4.94 -3.56 -11.72
C GLN A 36 -5.40 -2.51 -10.70
N LYS A 37 -6.50 -2.78 -9.99
CA LYS A 37 -7.01 -1.90 -8.91
C LYS A 37 -5.98 -1.73 -7.80
N PHE A 38 -5.34 -2.82 -7.39
CA PHE A 38 -4.28 -2.78 -6.38
C PHE A 38 -3.09 -1.92 -6.81
N ALA A 39 -2.60 -2.11 -8.04
CA ALA A 39 -1.52 -1.30 -8.58
C ALA A 39 -1.87 0.19 -8.64
N GLU A 40 -3.12 0.52 -8.97
CA GLU A 40 -3.61 1.89 -8.93
C GLU A 40 -3.65 2.47 -7.52
N ALA A 41 -4.20 1.73 -6.55
CA ALA A 41 -4.25 2.14 -5.15
C ALA A 41 -2.83 2.45 -4.61
N VAL A 42 -1.83 1.62 -4.94
CA VAL A 42 -0.43 1.84 -4.57
C VAL A 42 0.12 3.14 -5.16
N ARG A 43 -0.14 3.41 -6.45
CA ARG A 43 0.28 4.67 -7.10
C ARG A 43 -0.37 5.89 -6.47
N GLN A 44 -1.67 5.84 -6.17
CA GLN A 44 -2.38 6.97 -5.57
C GLN A 44 -1.89 7.26 -4.15
N SER A 45 -1.70 6.23 -3.34
CA SER A 45 -1.20 6.40 -1.97
C SER A 45 0.22 7.00 -1.94
N THR A 46 1.12 6.54 -2.81
CA THR A 46 2.49 7.08 -2.91
C THR A 46 2.50 8.56 -3.35
N ALA A 47 1.65 8.93 -4.31
CA ALA A 47 1.49 10.32 -4.74
C ALA A 47 0.95 11.24 -3.63
N ASN A 48 0.00 10.74 -2.83
CA ASN A 48 -0.57 11.47 -1.69
C ASN A 48 0.49 11.71 -0.58
N HIS A 49 1.31 10.71 -0.29
CA HIS A 49 2.42 10.84 0.66
C HIS A 49 3.48 11.87 0.19
N ALA A 50 3.84 11.87 -1.10
CA ALA A 50 4.77 12.85 -1.66
C ALA A 50 4.20 14.29 -1.58
N SER A 51 2.91 14.45 -1.86
CA SER A 51 2.22 15.74 -1.80
C SER A 51 2.11 16.29 -0.38
N GLY A 52 1.86 15.44 0.62
CA GLY A 52 1.83 15.82 2.04
C GLY A 52 3.19 16.30 2.54
N ARG A 53 4.28 15.66 2.10
CA ARG A 53 5.65 16.05 2.49
C ARG A 53 6.04 17.42 1.90
N LYS A 54 5.66 17.70 0.65
CA LYS A 54 5.90 19.01 0.00
C LYS A 54 5.12 20.17 0.63
N ARG A 55 3.97 19.90 1.26
CA ARG A 55 3.22 20.93 2.02
C ARG A 55 3.89 21.27 3.35
N ARG A 56 4.39 20.26 4.08
CA ARG A 56 5.13 20.46 5.34
C ARG A 56 6.42 21.26 5.15
N ASP A 57 7.21 20.95 4.12
CA ASP A 57 8.47 21.65 3.83
C ASP A 57 8.25 23.14 3.50
N ARG A 58 7.18 23.45 2.75
CA ARG A 58 6.81 24.84 2.47
C ARG A 58 6.34 25.61 3.70
N SER A 59 5.61 24.97 4.61
CA SER A 59 5.20 25.59 5.87
C SER A 59 6.36 25.84 6.82
N ALA A 60 7.42 25.04 6.78
CA ALA A 60 8.61 25.19 7.62
C ALA A 60 9.59 26.25 7.11
N ARG A 61 9.56 26.59 5.81
CA ARG A 61 10.39 27.65 5.19
C ARG A 61 9.80 29.06 5.28
N SER A 62 8.56 29.20 5.75
CA SER A 62 7.87 30.50 5.88
C SER A 62 7.90 31.08 7.30
N VAL A 63 8.79 30.56 8.16
CA VAL A 63 9.08 31.06 9.52
C VAL A 63 10.57 31.38 9.60
#